data_AF-F9ZDW8-F1
#
_entry.id   AF-F9ZDW8-F1
#
_cell.length_a   1.000
_cell.length_b   1.000
_cell.length_c   1.000
_cell.angle_alpha   90.00
_cell.angle_beta   90.00
_cell.angle_gamma   90.00
#
_symmetry.space_group_name_H-M   'P 1'
#
loop_
_entity.id
_entity.type
_entity.pdbx_description
1 polymer ?
#
loop_
_entity_poly.entity_id
_entity_poly.type
_entity_poly.pdbx_seq_one_letter_code
_entity_poly.pdbx_strand_id
1 'polypeptide(L)' 'MKNISIADILQLPVQERIRLVELIWESVAAMPEAVEISPELKAELEARLAEFEENPDAGFSWEQVKSRLVNSN' A
#
# COMPACT_ATOMS: atom_id res chain seq x y z
N MET A 1 -26.23 -13.30 -8.13
CA MET A 1 -24.77 -13.40 -7.87
C MET A 1 -24.58 -14.22 -6.60
N LYS A 2 -23.60 -15.13 -6.54
CA LYS A 2 -23.29 -15.85 -5.30
C LYS A 2 -22.55 -14.90 -4.37
N ASN A 3 -23.06 -14.69 -3.16
CA ASN A 3 -22.34 -13.97 -2.13
C ASN A 3 -21.31 -14.91 -1.51
N ILE A 4 -20.04 -14.51 -1.53
CA ILE A 4 -18.95 -15.23 -0.86
C ILE A 4 -18.78 -14.57 0.51
N SER A 5 -18.72 -15.36 1.59
CA SER A 5 -18.48 -14.81 2.91
C SER A 5 -16.98 -14.59 3.15
N ILE A 6 -16.63 -13.65 4.03
CA ILE A 6 -15.23 -13.46 4.48
C ILE A 6 -14.69 -14.76 5.09
N ALA A 7 -15.54 -15.51 5.81
CA ALA A 7 -15.16 -16.80 6.38
C ALA A 7 -14.69 -17.78 5.29
N ASP A 8 -15.39 -17.85 4.14
CA ASP A 8 -15.01 -18.70 3.02
C ASP A 8 -13.68 -18.26 2.40
N ILE A 9 -13.47 -16.94 2.23
CA ILE A 9 -12.21 -16.38 1.72
C ILE A 9 -11.04 -16.76 2.63
N LEU A 10 -11.26 -16.71 3.95
CA LEU A 10 -10.21 -17.03 4.92
C LEU A 10 -9.82 -18.51 4.93
N GLN A 11 -10.69 -19.42 4.45
CA GLN A 11 -10.38 -20.85 4.28
C GLN A 11 -9.54 -21.15 3.03
N LEU A 12 -9.40 -20.19 2.11
CA LEU A 12 -8.59 -20.41 0.91
C LEU A 12 -7.10 -20.55 1.26
N PRO A 13 -6.32 -21.28 0.43
CA PRO A 13 -4.87 -21.28 0.53
C PRO A 13 -4.30 -19.86 0.55
N VAL A 14 -3.19 -19.67 1.27
CA VAL A 14 -2.55 -18.36 1.45
C VAL A 14 -2.29 -17.68 0.09
N GLN A 15 -1.83 -18.44 -0.91
CA GLN A 15 -1.53 -17.92 -2.24
C GLN A 15 -2.79 -17.36 -2.94
N GLU A 16 -3.93 -18.03 -2.80
CA GLU A 16 -5.20 -17.58 -3.37
C GLU A 16 -5.72 -16.33 -2.65
N ARG A 17 -5.57 -16.26 -1.32
CA ARG A 17 -5.92 -15.06 -0.57
C ARG A 17 -5.07 -13.86 -0.97
N ILE A 18 -3.77 -14.05 -1.17
CA ILE A 18 -2.87 -13.00 -1.68
C ILE A 18 -3.36 -12.53 -3.06
N ARG A 19 -3.66 -13.47 -3.96
CA ARG A 19 -4.16 -13.10 -5.30
C ARG A 19 -5.48 -12.35 -5.26
N LEU A 20 -6.39 -12.72 -4.35
CA LEU A 20 -7.65 -12.00 -4.15
C LEU A 20 -7.41 -10.59 -3.61
N VAL A 21 -6.49 -10.42 -2.66
CA VAL A 21 -6.11 -9.09 -2.15
C VAL A 21 -5.57 -8.22 -3.28
N GLU A 22 -4.69 -8.76 -4.13
CA GLU A 22 -4.18 -8.04 -5.31
C GLU A 22 -5.30 -7.61 -6.26
N LEU A 23 -6.22 -8.52 -6.61
CA LEU A 23 -7.32 -8.21 -7.52
C LEU A 23 -8.29 -7.16 -6.95
N ILE A 24 -8.58 -7.24 -5.66
CA ILE A 24 -9.40 -6.22 -4.97
C ILE A 24 -8.66 -4.88 -4.98
N TRP A 25 -7.35 -4.89 -4.71
CA TRP A 25 -6.54 -3.68 -4.72
C TRP A 25 -6.47 -3.03 -6.10
N GLU A 26 -6.30 -3.81 -7.17
CA GLU A 26 -6.37 -3.34 -8.56
C GLU A 26 -7.75 -2.71 -8.87
N SER A 27 -8.84 -3.33 -8.40
CA SER A 27 -10.19 -2.78 -8.59
C SER A 27 -10.38 -1.45 -7.87
N VAL A 28 -9.79 -1.26 -6.68
CA VAL A 28 -9.85 0.02 -5.95
C VAL A 28 -9.00 1.07 -6.66
N ALA A 29 -7.79 0.72 -7.09
CA ALA A 29 -6.89 1.62 -7.81
C ALA A 29 -7.46 2.10 -9.16
N ALA A 30 -8.34 1.30 -9.79
CA ALA A 30 -9.06 1.69 -11.00
C ALA A 30 -10.14 2.78 -10.78
N MET A 31 -10.44 3.14 -9.53
CA MET A 31 -11.44 4.13 -9.15
C MET A 31 -10.80 5.24 -8.28
N PRO A 32 -9.87 6.04 -8.84
CA PRO A 32 -9.12 7.03 -8.07
C PRO A 32 -10.00 8.10 -7.40
N GLU A 33 -11.16 8.41 -7.98
CA GLU A 33 -12.13 9.36 -7.44
C GLU A 33 -12.89 8.84 -6.21
N ALA A 34 -12.88 7.52 -5.96
CA ALA A 34 -13.57 6.92 -4.81
C ALA A 34 -12.84 7.16 -3.48
N VAL A 35 -11.56 7.57 -3.53
CA VAL A 35 -10.76 7.91 -2.37
C VAL A 35 -10.43 9.41 -2.43
N GLU A 36 -11.21 10.20 -1.70
CA GLU A 36 -10.96 11.63 -1.59
C GLU A 36 -9.65 11.89 -0.83
N ILE A 37 -8.71 12.59 -1.48
CA ILE A 37 -7.50 13.10 -0.84
C ILE A 37 -7.80 14.50 -0.34
N SER A 38 -7.71 14.71 0.97
CA SER A 38 -7.92 16.04 1.56
C SER A 38 -6.84 17.02 1.08
N PRO A 39 -7.15 18.34 1.01
CA PRO A 39 -6.16 19.35 0.62
C PRO A 39 -4.88 19.29 1.47
N GLU A 40 -5.01 18.98 2.75
CA GLU A 40 -3.90 18.88 3.69
C GLU A 40 -3.01 17.67 3.37
N LEU A 41 -3.62 16.51 3.08
CA LEU A 41 -2.87 15.32 2.70
C LEU A 41 -2.15 15.52 1.36
N LYS A 42 -2.81 16.19 0.40
CA LYS A 42 -2.19 16.53 -0.88
C LYS A 42 -0.98 17.45 -0.70
N ALA A 43 -1.10 18.49 0.13
CA ALA A 43 0.00 19.41 0.40
C ALA A 43 1.19 18.71 1.07
N GLU A 44 0.94 17.79 2.01
CA GLU A 44 1.99 16.98 2.64
C GLU A 44 2.71 16.08 1.62
N LEU A 45 1.96 15.45 0.71
CA LEU A 45 2.55 14.60 -0.34
C LEU A 45 3.40 15.42 -1.31
N GLU A 46 2.94 16.60 -1.72
CA GLU A 46 3.69 17.52 -2.57
C GLU A 46 4.98 18.00 -1.88
N ALA A 47 4.92 18.32 -0.59
CA ALA A 47 6.10 18.74 0.19
C ALA A 47 7.15 17.61 0.29
N ARG A 48 6.73 16.38 0.60
CA ARG A 48 7.64 15.22 0.65
C ARG A 48 8.24 14.87 -0.70
N LEU A 49 7.47 15.06 -1.77
CA LEU A 49 7.98 14.82 -3.12
C LEU A 49 9.07 15.84 -3.47
N ALA A 50 8.85 17.13 -3.17
CA ALA A 50 9.86 18.16 -3.38
C ALA A 50 11.14 17.90 -2.56
N GLU A 51 11.00 17.52 -1.28
CA GLU A 51 12.15 17.14 -0.43
C GLU A 51 12.94 15.97 -1.02
N PHE A 52 12.24 14.96 -1.55
CA PHE A 52 12.87 13.82 -2.21
C PHE A 52 13.56 14.19 -3.53
N GLU A 53 12.96 15.09 -4.33
CA GLU A 53 13.58 15.58 -5.58
C GLU A 53 14.84 16.41 -5.30
N GLU A 54 14.84 17.21 -4.23
CA GLU A 54 16.02 17.98 -3.80
C GLU A 54 17.12 17.09 -3.19
N ASN A 55 16.74 16.03 -2.48
CA ASN A 55 17.67 15.11 -1.85
C ASN A 55 17.25 13.64 -2.00
N PRO A 56 17.48 13.02 -3.17
CA PRO A 56 17.05 11.63 -3.44
C PRO A 56 17.65 10.59 -2.48
N ASP A 57 18.82 10.91 -1.88
CA ASP A 57 19.54 10.02 -0.96
C ASP A 57 19.11 10.21 0.52
N ALA A 58 18.18 11.14 0.80
CA ALA A 58 17.62 11.32 2.16
C ALA A 58 16.79 10.13 2.64
N GLY A 59 16.31 9.31 1.71
CA GLY A 59 15.53 8.11 1.98
C GLY A 59 16.35 6.95 2.52
N PHE A 60 15.66 5.88 2.89
CA PHE A 60 16.30 4.59 3.19
C PHE A 60 16.04 3.62 2.06
N SER A 61 17.08 2.91 1.62
CA SER A 61 16.90 1.78 0.74
C SER A 61 16.04 0.71 1.42
N TRP A 62 15.36 -0.11 0.61
CA TRP A 62 14.58 -1.22 1.15
C TRP A 62 15.43 -2.16 2.02
N GLU A 63 16.70 -2.37 1.66
CA GLU A 63 17.65 -3.16 2.45
C GLU A 63 17.93 -2.52 3.82
N GLN A 64 18.11 -1.20 3.88
CA GLN A 64 18.30 -0.47 5.13
C GLN A 64 17.06 -0.55 6.02
N VAL A 65 15.86 -0.37 5.45
CA VAL A 65 14.59 -0.50 6.18
C VAL A 65 14.41 -1.92 6.71
N LYS A 66 14.60 -2.93 5.86
CA LYS A 66 14.49 -4.34 6.24
C LYS A 66 15.48 -4.72 7.33
N SER A 67 16.73 -4.26 7.21
CA SER A 67 17.77 -4.50 8.21
C SER A 67 17.37 -3.91 9.57
N ARG A 68 16.79 -2.71 9.61
CA ARG A 68 16.24 -2.16 10.85
C ARG A 68 15.15 -3.06 11.43
N LEU A 69 14.12 -3.38 10.64
CA LEU A 69 12.98 -4.18 11.14
C LEU A 69 13.39 -5.55 11.69
N VAL A 70 14.39 -6.19 11.10
CA VAL A 70 14.89 -7.50 11.54
C VAL A 70 15.82 -7.38 12.76
N ASN A 71 16.57 -6.27 12.88
CA ASN A 71 17.51 -6.04 13.98
C ASN A 71 16.89 -5.31 15.18
N SER A 72 15.62 -4.90 15.12
CA SER A 72 14.88 -4.24 16.22
C SER A 72 14.42 -5.19 17.34
N ASN A 73 15.17 -6.26 17.61
CA ASN A 73 14.85 -7.26 18.66
C ASN A 73 15.39 -6.83 20.03
#